data_AF-A0A7S1MJ36-F1
#
_entry.id   AF-A0A7S1MJ36-F1
#
_cell.length_a   1.000
_cell.length_b   1.000
_cell.length_c   1.000
_cell.angle_alpha   90.00
_cell.angle_beta   90.00
_cell.angle_gamma   90.00
#
_symmetry.space_group_name_H-M   'P 1'
#
loop_
_entity.id
_entity.type
_entity.pdbx_description
1 polymer ?
#
loop_
_entity_poly.entity_id
_entity_poly.type
_entity_poly.pdbx_seq_one_letter_code
_entity_poly.pdbx_strand_id
1 'polypeptide(L)'
;MSWPDAEEIVVFPERPRGERFRGDSPALALIILRSKNQNVVCYEARSEADTFADKLKRAISGYWMDVDPPYAAKARASGKESDRDDLSMLEHQFAYGFACKDLEESTRLPEDLPRVTKAGVSVSFVAIAKRSMELRWLVDSGLPVIIALLKPNGTDDAVPCVVERVWVQSTEPKGFFSMPTVEYVDLIGYRLDDATPVAERVQNS
;
A
#
# COMPACT_ATOMS: atom_id res chain seq x y z
N MET A 1 -10.04 -22.43 15.52
CA MET A 1 -10.25 -21.64 14.29
C MET A 1 -8.89 -21.56 13.62
N SER A 2 -8.59 -22.49 12.72
CA SER A 2 -7.32 -22.53 12.00
C SER A 2 -7.29 -21.40 10.97
N TRP A 3 -6.19 -20.67 10.97
CA TRP A 3 -5.88 -19.67 9.95
C TRP A 3 -5.91 -20.34 8.57
N PRO A 4 -6.33 -19.65 7.49
CA PRO A 4 -5.95 -20.11 6.17
C PRO A 4 -4.42 -20.17 6.13
N ASP A 5 -3.88 -21.28 5.62
CA ASP A 5 -2.44 -21.43 5.45
C ASP A 5 -1.92 -20.23 4.63
N ALA A 6 -0.78 -19.67 5.05
CA ALA A 6 -0.16 -18.52 4.40
C ALA A 6 0.13 -18.74 2.89
N GLU A 7 -0.05 -19.97 2.40
CA GLU A 7 0.06 -20.38 1.00
C GLU A 7 -1.11 -19.91 0.10
N GLU A 8 -2.27 -19.49 0.64
CA GLU A 8 -3.42 -19.05 -0.18
C GLU A 8 -3.51 -17.53 -0.40
N ILE A 9 -2.69 -16.73 0.28
CA ILE A 9 -2.45 -15.37 -0.18
C ILE A 9 -1.62 -15.52 -1.45
N VAL A 10 -2.10 -15.04 -2.60
CA VAL A 10 -1.27 -14.95 -3.81
C VAL A 10 -0.19 -13.89 -3.51
N VAL A 11 0.85 -14.35 -2.81
CA VAL A 11 2.10 -13.66 -2.59
C VAL A 11 2.66 -13.55 -4.00
N PHE A 12 2.69 -12.35 -4.59
CA PHE A 12 3.62 -12.11 -5.69
C PHE A 12 4.95 -12.73 -5.26
N PRO A 13 5.58 -13.59 -6.09
CA PRO A 13 6.84 -14.23 -5.73
C PRO A 13 7.76 -13.16 -5.12
N GLU A 14 8.50 -13.51 -4.07
CA GLU A 14 9.44 -12.60 -3.38
C GLU A 14 10.49 -12.10 -4.37
N ARG A 15 10.08 -11.12 -5.16
CA ARG A 15 10.88 -10.46 -6.19
C ARG A 15 11.30 -9.13 -5.62
N PRO A 16 12.52 -8.69 -5.96
CA PRO A 16 12.99 -7.40 -5.52
C PRO A 16 12.06 -6.30 -6.04
N ARG A 17 12.02 -5.20 -5.29
CA ARG A 17 11.30 -3.99 -5.70
C ARG A 17 11.80 -3.52 -7.07
N GLY A 18 10.86 -3.17 -7.95
CA GLY A 18 11.14 -2.85 -9.35
C GLY A 18 10.98 -4.05 -10.29
N GLU A 19 10.81 -5.26 -9.76
CA GLU A 19 10.67 -6.50 -10.55
C GLU A 19 9.47 -7.37 -10.12
N ARG A 20 8.60 -6.86 -9.23
CA ARG A 20 7.47 -7.63 -8.68
C ARG A 20 6.45 -8.00 -9.74
N PHE A 21 6.21 -7.08 -10.68
CA PHE A 21 5.36 -7.26 -11.86
C PHE A 21 5.83 -6.33 -12.98
N ARG A 22 5.24 -6.47 -14.17
CA ARG A 22 5.56 -5.60 -15.30
C ARG A 22 5.06 -4.18 -15.03
N GLY A 23 5.95 -3.20 -15.12
CA GLY A 23 5.61 -1.81 -14.79
C GLY A 23 5.76 -1.48 -13.30
N ASP A 24 6.35 -2.40 -12.51
CA ASP A 24 6.82 -2.08 -11.16
C ASP A 24 7.94 -1.03 -11.22
N SER A 25 8.09 -0.28 -10.14
CA SER A 25 9.00 0.85 -10.01
C SER A 25 9.71 0.80 -8.65
N PRO A 26 11.00 1.12 -8.57
CA PRO A 26 11.68 1.33 -7.28
C PRO A 26 10.98 2.38 -6.39
N ALA A 27 10.25 3.31 -6.99
CA ALA A 27 9.50 4.33 -6.27
C ALA A 27 8.15 3.84 -5.71
N LEU A 28 7.73 2.61 -6.06
CA LEU A 28 6.48 2.03 -5.61
C LEU A 28 6.61 1.55 -4.15
N ALA A 29 6.04 2.35 -3.25
CA ALA A 29 6.20 2.22 -1.80
C ALA A 29 5.16 1.27 -1.17
N LEU A 30 3.96 1.15 -1.76
CA LEU A 30 2.90 0.28 -1.26
C LEU A 30 2.05 -0.29 -2.41
N ILE A 31 1.65 -1.55 -2.27
CA ILE A 31 0.71 -2.23 -3.16
C ILE A 31 -0.51 -2.70 -2.35
N ILE A 32 -1.72 -2.39 -2.82
CA ILE A 32 -2.93 -3.05 -2.34
C ILE A 32 -3.32 -4.17 -3.31
N LEU A 33 -3.43 -5.38 -2.76
CA LEU A 33 -4.00 -6.56 -3.37
C LEU A 33 -5.45 -6.74 -2.93
N ARG A 34 -6.22 -7.52 -3.68
CA ARG A 34 -7.66 -7.69 -3.46
C ARG A 34 -8.08 -9.11 -3.82
N SER A 35 -9.08 -9.61 -3.11
CA SER A 35 -9.63 -10.96 -3.31
C SER A 35 -10.35 -11.17 -4.64
N LYS A 36 -10.68 -10.09 -5.37
CA LYS A 36 -11.54 -10.14 -6.57
C LYS A 36 -10.80 -10.50 -7.86
N ASN A 37 -9.59 -9.98 -8.06
CA ASN A 37 -8.79 -10.22 -9.25
C ASN A 37 -7.32 -9.91 -8.95
N GLN A 38 -6.43 -10.19 -9.90
CA GLN A 38 -4.99 -9.98 -9.70
C GLN A 38 -4.57 -8.51 -9.83
N ASN A 39 -5.43 -7.64 -10.35
CA ASN A 39 -5.14 -6.21 -10.48
C ASN A 39 -4.85 -5.58 -9.12
N VAL A 40 -3.85 -4.72 -9.09
CA VAL A 40 -3.38 -4.11 -7.86
C VAL A 40 -3.55 -2.60 -7.88
N VAL A 41 -3.74 -2.00 -6.71
CA VAL A 41 -3.57 -0.56 -6.55
C VAL A 41 -2.15 -0.28 -6.12
N CYS A 42 -1.51 0.63 -6.83
CA CYS A 42 -0.14 1.03 -6.64
C CYS A 42 -0.09 2.42 -6.03
N TYR A 43 0.74 2.60 -4.99
CA TYR A 43 1.08 3.90 -4.43
C TYR A 43 2.56 4.16 -4.61
N GLU A 44 2.85 5.06 -5.55
CA GLU A 44 4.20 5.42 -5.94
C GLU A 44 4.57 6.77 -5.35
N ALA A 45 5.71 6.84 -4.66
CA ALA A 45 6.21 8.09 -4.15
C ALA A 45 6.75 8.96 -5.29
N ARG A 46 6.50 10.26 -5.25
CA ARG A 46 7.09 11.21 -6.19
C ARG A 46 8.14 12.05 -5.48
N SER A 47 9.31 12.15 -6.10
CA SER A 47 10.44 12.95 -5.62
C SER A 47 10.41 14.40 -6.11
N GLU A 48 9.58 14.72 -7.11
CA GLU A 48 9.60 16.01 -7.79
C GLU A 48 8.46 16.92 -7.34
N ALA A 49 8.81 18.02 -6.67
CA ALA A 49 7.92 19.16 -6.47
C ALA A 49 8.71 20.45 -6.21
N ASP A 50 8.25 21.53 -6.83
CA ASP A 50 8.90 22.86 -6.80
C ASP A 50 8.69 23.61 -5.48
N THR A 51 7.65 23.26 -4.71
CA THR A 51 7.35 23.86 -3.41
C THR A 51 7.00 22.81 -2.34
N PHE A 52 7.10 23.17 -1.06
CA PHE A 52 6.77 22.26 0.05
C PHE A 52 5.28 21.87 0.08
N ALA A 53 4.37 22.80 -0.23
CA ALA A 53 2.95 22.49 -0.34
C ALA A 53 2.65 21.55 -1.53
N ASP A 54 3.40 21.68 -2.62
CA ASP A 54 3.32 20.75 -3.75
C ASP A 54 3.93 19.39 -3.40
N LYS A 55 4.99 19.34 -2.58
CA LYS A 55 5.55 18.09 -2.04
C LYS A 55 4.48 17.31 -1.28
N LEU A 56 3.67 17.95 -0.44
CA LEU A 56 2.61 17.26 0.29
C LEU A 56 1.53 16.71 -0.64
N LYS A 57 1.00 17.53 -1.55
CA LYS A 57 -0.10 17.12 -2.44
C LYS A 57 0.33 16.08 -3.47
N ARG A 58 1.61 16.06 -3.84
CA ARG A 58 2.15 15.19 -4.90
C ARG A 58 3.06 14.10 -4.37
N ALA A 59 3.25 13.98 -3.06
CA ALA A 59 4.16 13.01 -2.45
C ALA A 59 3.90 11.58 -2.91
N ILE A 60 2.63 11.25 -3.20
CA ILE A 60 2.20 9.93 -3.64
C ILE A 60 1.29 10.04 -4.87
N SER A 61 1.37 9.05 -5.75
CA SER A 61 0.41 8.77 -6.82
C SER A 61 -0.25 7.42 -6.57
N GLY A 62 -1.58 7.41 -6.51
CA GLY A 62 -2.39 6.19 -6.51
C GLY A 62 -2.87 5.86 -7.92
N TYR A 63 -2.77 4.60 -8.36
CA TYR A 63 -3.30 4.14 -9.65
C TYR A 63 -3.59 2.64 -9.63
N TRP A 64 -4.45 2.18 -10.54
CA TRP A 64 -4.60 0.77 -10.86
C TRP A 64 -3.47 0.32 -11.78
N MET A 65 -2.95 -0.88 -11.52
CA MET A 65 -2.09 -1.61 -12.45
C MET A 65 -2.76 -2.92 -12.83
N ASP A 66 -2.95 -3.09 -14.13
CA ASP A 66 -3.41 -4.34 -14.72
C ASP A 66 -2.23 -5.30 -14.88
N VAL A 67 -2.08 -6.20 -13.91
CA VAL A 67 -1.00 -7.20 -13.90
C VAL A 67 -1.44 -8.53 -14.49
N ASP A 68 -2.72 -8.70 -14.80
CA ASP A 68 -3.29 -9.95 -15.31
C ASP A 68 -2.96 -10.09 -16.81
N PRO A 69 -2.10 -11.06 -17.21
CA PRO A 69 -1.60 -11.12 -18.59
C PRO A 69 -2.71 -11.24 -19.67
N PRO A 70 -3.76 -12.07 -19.49
CA PRO A 70 -4.96 -12.04 -20.34
C PRO A 70 -5.60 -10.66 -20.54
N TYR A 71 -5.77 -9.88 -19.46
CA TYR A 71 -6.38 -8.55 -19.56
C TYR A 71 -5.46 -7.56 -20.26
N ALA A 72 -4.18 -7.57 -19.90
CA ALA A 72 -3.19 -6.71 -20.54
C ALA A 72 -3.01 -7.02 -22.04
N ALA A 73 -3.13 -8.28 -22.45
CA ALA A 73 -3.12 -8.66 -23.87
C ALA A 73 -4.35 -8.15 -24.62
N LYS A 74 -5.54 -8.27 -24.02
CA LYS A 74 -6.79 -7.74 -24.59
C LYS A 74 -6.77 -6.21 -24.69
N ALA A 75 -6.28 -5.52 -23.67
CA ALA A 75 -6.15 -4.06 -23.66
C ALA A 75 -5.21 -3.56 -24.76
N ARG A 76 -4.11 -4.26 -25.01
CA ARG A 76 -3.19 -3.96 -26.13
C ARG A 76 -3.82 -4.20 -27.49
N ALA A 77 -4.61 -5.26 -27.63
CA ALA A 77 -5.36 -5.50 -28.87
C ALA A 77 -6.35 -4.35 -29.17
N SER A 78 -6.83 -3.64 -28.14
CA SER A 78 -7.63 -2.41 -28.30
C SER A 78 -6.81 -1.12 -28.43
N GLY A 79 -5.48 -1.20 -28.54
CA GLY A 79 -4.59 -0.04 -28.74
C GLY A 79 -4.16 0.69 -27.46
N LYS A 80 -4.40 0.11 -26.27
CA LYS A 80 -3.96 0.71 -25.00
C LYS A 80 -2.45 0.54 -24.82
N GLU A 81 -1.74 1.64 -24.63
CA GLU A 81 -0.27 1.67 -24.50
C GLU A 81 0.22 1.50 -23.06
N SER A 82 -0.66 1.70 -22.08
CA SER A 82 -0.34 1.67 -20.65
C SER A 82 -1.21 0.64 -19.91
N ASP A 83 -0.56 -0.15 -19.04
CA ASP A 83 -1.23 -1.05 -18.09
C ASP A 83 -1.68 -0.30 -16.82
N ARG A 84 -1.27 0.97 -16.68
CA ARG A 84 -1.68 1.88 -15.61
C ARG A 84 -2.96 2.63 -15.97
N ASP A 85 -3.91 2.63 -15.05
CA ASP A 85 -5.13 3.42 -15.07
C ASP A 85 -5.24 4.29 -13.82
N ASP A 86 -5.59 5.56 -14.00
CA ASP A 86 -5.84 6.44 -12.86
C ASP A 86 -7.10 6.02 -12.11
N LEU A 87 -7.10 6.24 -10.79
CA LEU A 87 -8.28 6.00 -9.96
C LEU A 87 -9.40 6.96 -10.37
N SER A 88 -10.61 6.43 -10.54
CA SER A 88 -11.80 7.25 -10.74
C SER A 88 -12.12 8.08 -9.49
N MET A 89 -12.93 9.12 -9.63
CA MET A 89 -13.35 9.96 -8.49
C MET A 89 -14.00 9.13 -7.36
N LEU A 90 -14.82 8.14 -7.70
CA LEU A 90 -15.49 7.28 -6.72
C LEU A 90 -14.47 6.38 -5.99
N GLU A 91 -13.50 5.82 -6.70
CA GLU A 91 -12.45 5.00 -6.09
C GLU A 91 -11.56 5.84 -5.18
N HIS A 92 -11.20 7.05 -5.61
CA HIS A 92 -10.50 8.02 -4.78
C HIS A 92 -11.29 8.36 -3.51
N GLN A 93 -12.60 8.53 -3.60
CA GLN A 93 -13.40 8.96 -2.46
C GLN A 93 -13.69 7.82 -1.47
N PHE A 94 -13.90 6.60 -1.96
CA PHE A 94 -14.53 5.54 -1.14
C PHE A 94 -13.68 4.29 -0.91
N ALA A 95 -12.61 4.06 -1.68
CA ALA A 95 -11.87 2.80 -1.57
C ALA A 95 -10.35 3.00 -1.50
N TYR A 96 -9.77 3.68 -2.47
CA TYR A 96 -8.33 3.69 -2.73
C TYR A 96 -7.72 5.10 -2.73
N GLY A 97 -8.46 6.08 -2.22
CA GLY A 97 -7.91 7.39 -1.96
C GLY A 97 -6.81 7.38 -0.92
N PHE A 98 -6.07 8.48 -0.91
CA PHE A 98 -5.07 8.77 0.09
C PHE A 98 -5.06 10.27 0.37
N ALA A 99 -4.56 10.65 1.54
CA ALA A 99 -4.27 12.02 1.90
C ALA A 99 -2.88 12.08 2.53
N CYS A 100 -2.13 13.11 2.15
CA CYS A 100 -0.81 13.39 2.70
C CYS A 100 -0.86 14.67 3.54
N LYS A 101 -0.16 14.67 4.66
CA LYS A 101 -0.02 15.81 5.57
C LYS A 101 1.44 15.91 6.01
N ASP A 102 1.78 17.07 6.58
CA ASP A 102 3.06 17.20 7.28
C ASP A 102 3.17 16.16 8.40
N LEU A 103 4.41 15.75 8.67
CA LEU A 103 4.79 15.05 9.89
C LEU A 103 4.68 16.03 11.07
N GLU A 104 3.48 16.49 11.40
CA GLU A 104 3.23 17.07 12.74
C GLU A 104 2.93 15.93 13.72
N GLU A 105 3.15 16.16 15.02
CA GLU A 105 3.16 15.26 16.21
C GLU A 105 2.06 14.17 16.31
N SER A 106 1.11 14.13 15.39
CA SER A 106 0.03 13.16 15.28
C SER A 106 0.45 11.74 14.87
N THR A 107 1.70 11.52 14.48
CA THR A 107 2.17 10.15 14.19
C THR A 107 2.58 9.44 15.47
N ARG A 108 2.01 8.25 15.68
CA ARG A 108 2.34 7.39 16.84
C ARG A 108 3.70 6.70 16.71
N LEU A 109 4.42 6.95 15.62
CA LEU A 109 5.71 6.34 15.38
C LEU A 109 6.78 7.04 16.23
N PRO A 110 7.78 6.31 16.75
CA PRO A 110 8.94 6.92 17.40
C PRO A 110 9.62 7.94 16.48
N GLU A 111 10.15 9.03 17.05
CA GLU A 111 10.87 10.05 16.25
C GLU A 111 12.16 9.48 15.64
N ASP A 112 12.88 8.67 16.42
CA ASP A 112 14.18 8.08 16.06
C ASP A 112 14.01 6.68 15.47
N LEU A 113 13.40 6.62 14.29
CA LEU A 113 13.30 5.38 13.53
C LEU A 113 14.64 5.05 12.86
N PRO A 114 15.17 3.82 13.03
CA PRO A 114 16.41 3.44 12.38
C PRO A 114 16.22 3.34 10.86
N ARG A 115 17.31 3.56 10.12
CA ARG A 115 17.41 3.30 8.67
C ARG A 115 16.51 4.15 7.76
N VAL A 116 15.78 5.12 8.28
CA VAL A 116 14.93 6.03 7.48
C VAL A 116 15.23 7.48 7.75
N THR A 117 14.89 8.33 6.79
CA THR A 117 15.01 9.78 6.93
C THR A 117 14.16 10.30 8.09
N LYS A 118 14.61 11.37 8.74
CA LYS A 118 13.77 12.12 9.70
C LYS A 118 12.65 12.87 9.00
N ALA A 119 12.93 13.40 7.81
CA ALA A 119 11.94 14.01 6.94
C ALA A 119 11.06 12.95 6.28
N GLY A 120 9.80 13.30 6.06
CA GLY A 120 8.78 12.45 5.47
C GLY A 120 7.43 13.15 5.43
N VAL A 121 6.38 12.39 5.13
CA VAL A 121 5.00 12.87 5.15
C VAL A 121 4.10 11.86 5.83
N SER A 122 3.12 12.33 6.59
CA SER A 122 2.06 11.46 7.10
C SER A 122 1.13 11.09 5.96
N VAL A 123 0.74 9.82 5.87
CA VAL A 123 -0.13 9.29 4.83
C VAL A 123 -1.28 8.52 5.46
N SER A 124 -2.50 8.81 5.03
CA SER A 124 -3.69 8.03 5.37
C SER A 124 -4.32 7.48 4.10
N PHE A 125 -4.65 6.19 4.10
CA PHE A 125 -5.33 5.52 2.98
C PHE A 125 -6.78 5.24 3.33
N VAL A 126 -7.70 5.43 2.38
CA VAL A 126 -9.14 5.18 2.59
C VAL A 126 -9.40 3.71 2.98
N ALA A 127 -8.76 2.76 2.27
CA ALA A 127 -8.83 1.33 2.57
C ALA A 127 -8.29 0.95 3.95
N ILE A 128 -7.51 1.82 4.59
CA ILE A 128 -6.78 1.53 5.85
C ILE A 128 -6.92 2.71 6.81
N ALA A 129 -8.11 3.32 6.88
CA ALA A 129 -8.32 4.58 7.59
C ALA A 129 -7.97 4.53 9.10
N LYS A 130 -7.99 3.34 9.71
CA LYS A 130 -7.65 3.12 11.13
C LYS A 130 -6.13 3.01 11.40
N ARG A 131 -5.27 3.20 10.40
CA ARG A 131 -3.81 3.12 10.56
C ARG A 131 -3.16 4.45 10.19
N SER A 132 -2.35 4.96 11.12
CA SER A 132 -1.43 6.06 10.86
C SER A 132 -0.20 5.47 10.18
N MET A 133 0.15 6.04 9.03
CA MET A 133 1.33 5.63 8.26
C MET A 133 2.15 6.85 7.88
N GLU A 134 3.42 6.61 7.56
CA GLU A 134 4.34 7.63 7.11
C GLU A 134 5.05 7.18 5.84
N LEU A 135 5.14 8.06 4.84
CA LEU A 135 6.07 7.89 3.74
C LEU A 135 7.42 8.51 4.15
N ARG A 136 8.46 7.69 4.14
CA ARG A 136 9.86 8.08 4.37
C ARG A 136 10.78 7.45 3.33
N TRP A 137 12.06 7.77 3.39
CA TRP A 137 13.08 7.19 2.52
C TRP A 137 14.08 6.39 3.34
N LEU A 138 14.45 5.21 2.86
CA LEU A 138 15.53 4.43 3.43
C LEU A 138 16.87 5.17 3.26
N VAL A 139 17.68 5.27 4.30
CA VAL A 139 18.95 6.03 4.29
C VAL A 139 20.02 5.32 3.46
N ASP A 140 20.00 3.99 3.44
CA ASP A 140 20.99 3.17 2.73
C ASP A 140 20.81 3.18 1.21
N SER A 141 19.55 3.17 0.75
CA SER A 141 19.18 2.93 -0.64
C SER A 141 18.46 4.12 -1.29
N GLY A 142 17.97 5.08 -0.50
CA GLY A 142 17.14 6.17 -0.99
C GLY A 142 15.76 5.71 -1.47
N LEU A 143 15.34 4.48 -1.18
CA LEU A 143 14.06 3.95 -1.61
C LEU A 143 12.91 4.50 -0.73
N PRO A 144 11.78 4.92 -1.33
CA PRO A 144 10.62 5.36 -0.57
C PRO A 144 9.90 4.18 0.08
N VAL A 145 9.49 4.30 1.34
CA VAL A 145 8.81 3.25 2.11
C VAL A 145 7.63 3.82 2.88
N ILE A 146 6.56 3.02 2.98
CA ILE A 146 5.47 3.29 3.93
C ILE A 146 5.81 2.61 5.25
N ILE A 147 5.77 3.36 6.34
CA ILE A 147 6.04 2.88 7.70
C ILE A 147 4.76 2.94 8.51
N ALA A 148 4.51 1.91 9.31
CA ALA A 148 3.44 1.89 10.30
C ALA A 148 3.86 1.09 11.53
N LEU A 149 3.15 1.29 12.64
CA LEU A 149 3.23 0.40 13.79
C LEU A 149 2.36 -0.82 13.54
N LEU A 150 2.98 -2.00 13.46
CA LEU A 150 2.29 -3.27 13.29
C LEU A 150 2.38 -4.11 14.56
N LYS A 151 1.39 -4.96 14.80
CA LYS A 151 1.36 -5.97 15.87
C LYS A 151 1.64 -7.37 15.31
N PRO A 152 2.89 -7.85 15.29
CA PRO A 152 3.24 -9.13 14.69
C PRO A 152 2.53 -10.27 15.39
N ASN A 153 1.92 -11.20 14.64
CA ASN A 153 1.35 -12.43 15.20
C ASN A 153 0.35 -12.22 16.36
N GLY A 154 -0.32 -11.05 16.41
CA GLY A 154 -1.28 -10.73 17.46
C GLY A 154 -0.67 -10.37 18.82
N THR A 155 0.63 -10.02 18.87
CA THR A 155 1.24 -9.47 20.09
C THR A 155 0.61 -8.13 20.48
N ASP A 156 0.69 -7.78 21.76
CA ASP A 156 0.25 -6.47 22.22
C ASP A 156 1.23 -5.35 21.83
N ASP A 157 2.52 -5.69 21.73
CA ASP A 157 3.58 -4.76 21.38
C ASP A 157 3.54 -4.45 19.88
N ALA A 158 3.37 -3.16 19.58
CA ALA A 158 3.42 -2.66 18.23
C ALA A 158 4.87 -2.24 17.90
N VAL A 159 5.38 -2.67 16.74
CA VAL A 159 6.74 -2.39 16.28
C VAL A 159 6.72 -1.61 14.97
N PRO A 160 7.69 -0.71 14.73
CA PRO A 160 7.81 -0.03 13.44
C PRO A 160 8.17 -1.02 12.33
N CYS A 161 7.32 -1.07 11.30
CA CYS A 161 7.51 -1.92 10.14
C CYS A 161 7.42 -1.10 8.86
N VAL A 162 8.19 -1.49 7.86
CA VAL A 162 7.89 -1.16 6.47
C VAL A 162 6.69 -1.99 6.04
N VAL A 163 5.66 -1.33 5.51
CA VAL A 163 4.47 -1.97 4.92
C VAL A 163 4.63 -1.93 3.41
N GLU A 164 4.83 -3.08 2.79
CA GLU A 164 5.02 -3.16 1.34
C GLU A 164 3.74 -3.54 0.62
N ARG A 165 2.89 -4.32 1.29
CA ARG A 165 1.70 -4.92 0.71
C ARG A 165 0.56 -4.84 1.70
N VAL A 166 -0.64 -4.64 1.17
CA VAL A 166 -1.88 -4.72 1.92
C VAL A 166 -2.82 -5.64 1.15
N TRP A 167 -3.26 -6.72 1.78
CA TRP A 167 -4.33 -7.55 1.23
C TRP A 167 -5.67 -7.02 1.73
N VAL A 168 -6.60 -6.78 0.81
CA VAL A 168 -7.98 -6.37 1.14
C VAL A 168 -8.92 -7.53 0.85
N GLN A 169 -9.53 -8.07 1.91
CA GLN A 169 -10.66 -8.96 1.78
C GLN A 169 -11.96 -8.14 1.81
N SER A 170 -12.73 -8.23 0.73
CA SER A 170 -14.05 -7.61 0.65
C SER A 170 -15.11 -8.61 0.22
N THR A 171 -16.31 -8.47 0.78
CA THR A 171 -17.50 -9.16 0.29
C THR A 171 -18.31 -8.25 -0.63
N GLU A 172 -18.52 -8.72 -1.85
CA GLU A 172 -19.36 -8.07 -2.84
C GLU A 172 -20.83 -8.33 -2.50
N PRO A 173 -21.67 -7.30 -2.39
CA PRO A 173 -23.06 -7.51 -2.15
C PRO A 173 -23.76 -8.09 -3.38
N LYS A 174 -24.81 -8.89 -3.15
CA LYS A 174 -25.62 -9.49 -4.22
C LYS A 174 -26.54 -8.50 -4.94
N GLY A 175 -26.59 -7.23 -4.52
CA GLY A 175 -27.51 -6.21 -5.03
C GLY A 175 -26.79 -5.03 -5.68
N PHE A 176 -27.42 -4.43 -6.71
CA PHE A 176 -26.85 -3.36 -7.54
C PHE A 176 -26.54 -2.04 -6.82
N PHE A 177 -27.07 -1.82 -5.61
CA PHE A 177 -26.98 -0.55 -4.87
C PHE A 177 -26.12 -0.57 -3.61
N SER A 178 -25.58 -1.72 -3.21
CA SER A 178 -24.72 -1.80 -2.02
C SER A 178 -23.25 -1.73 -2.40
N MET A 179 -22.47 -1.02 -1.58
CA MET A 179 -21.02 -0.94 -1.73
C MET A 179 -20.37 -2.23 -1.23
N PRO A 180 -19.21 -2.63 -1.79
CA PRO A 180 -18.39 -3.69 -1.24
C PRO A 180 -18.05 -3.41 0.22
N THR A 181 -18.22 -4.41 1.10
CA THR A 181 -17.81 -4.29 2.50
C THR A 181 -16.41 -4.87 2.65
N VAL A 182 -15.45 -4.05 3.07
CA VAL A 182 -14.14 -4.54 3.50
C VAL A 182 -14.32 -5.27 4.83
N GLU A 183 -14.02 -6.56 4.85
CA GLU A 183 -14.13 -7.41 6.05
C GLU A 183 -12.90 -7.27 6.93
N TYR A 184 -11.72 -7.40 6.31
CA TYR A 184 -10.44 -7.21 6.96
C TYR A 184 -9.40 -6.78 5.93
N VAL A 185 -8.30 -6.26 6.46
CA VAL A 185 -7.07 -6.01 5.70
C VAL A 185 -5.90 -6.69 6.39
N ASP A 186 -4.99 -7.29 5.62
CA ASP A 186 -3.71 -7.76 6.12
C ASP A 186 -2.60 -6.80 5.68
N LEU A 187 -1.93 -6.19 6.64
CA LEU A 187 -0.73 -5.38 6.44
C LEU A 187 0.46 -6.32 6.41
N ILE A 188 1.25 -6.30 5.34
CA ILE A 188 2.36 -7.24 5.13
C ILE A 188 3.63 -6.46 4.80
N GLY A 189 4.72 -6.80 5.47
CA GLY A 189 6.04 -6.23 5.20
C GLY A 189 7.08 -6.77 6.15
N TYR A 190 7.94 -5.92 6.69
CA TYR A 190 9.04 -6.33 7.55
C TYR A 190 9.37 -5.29 8.63
N ARG A 191 9.94 -5.76 9.75
CA ARG A 191 10.39 -4.88 10.82
C ARG A 191 11.51 -3.97 10.33
N LEU A 192 11.45 -2.71 10.74
CA LEU A 192 12.41 -1.72 10.26
C LEU A 192 13.85 -1.98 10.77
N ASP A 193 14.00 -2.58 11.94
CA ASP A 193 15.28 -2.82 12.60
C ASP A 193 16.08 -3.97 11.97
N ASP A 194 15.45 -5.14 11.78
CA ASP A 194 16.12 -6.38 11.41
C ASP A 194 15.61 -7.00 10.10
N ALA A 195 14.64 -6.37 9.43
CA ALA A 195 13.99 -6.86 8.22
C ALA A 195 13.27 -8.22 8.37
N THR A 196 12.95 -8.65 9.59
CA THR A 196 12.14 -9.85 9.82
C THR A 196 10.73 -9.63 9.24
N PRO A 197 10.19 -10.58 8.46
CA PRO A 197 8.83 -10.49 7.93
C PRO A 197 7.77 -10.34 9.03
N VAL A 198 6.79 -9.47 8.78
CA VAL A 198 5.66 -9.21 9.68
C VAL A 198 4.37 -9.12 8.87
N ALA A 199 3.32 -9.72 9.42
CA ALA A 199 1.96 -9.51 8.98
C ALA A 199 1.04 -9.18 10.16
N GLU A 200 0.08 -8.30 9.94
CA GLU A 200 -0.98 -7.98 10.90
C GLU A 200 -2.33 -7.91 10.19
N ARG A 201 -3.32 -8.64 10.73
CA ARG A 201 -4.72 -8.53 10.31
C ARG A 201 -5.43 -7.43 11.09
N VAL A 202 -6.04 -6.50 10.39
CA VAL A 202 -6.93 -5.47 10.94
C VAL A 202 -8.35 -5.78 10.51
N GLN A 203 -9.20 -6.15 11.47
CA GLN A 203 -10.62 -6.31 11.20
C GLN A 203 -11.30 -4.95 11.03
N ASN A 204 -12.18 -4.85 10.05
CA ASN A 204 -13.04 -3.70 9.90
C ASN A 204 -14.29 -3.91 10.76
N SER A 205 -14.17 -3.63 12.07
CA SER A 205 -15.30 -3.58 13.01
C SER A 205 -16.24 -2.42 12.71
#